data_AF-A0A949XW70-F1
#
_entry.id   AF-A0A949XW70-F1
#
_cell.length_a   1.000
_cell.length_b   1.000
_cell.length_c   1.000
_cell.angle_alpha   90.00
_cell.angle_beta   90.00
_cell.angle_gamma   90.00
#
_symmetry.space_group_name_H-M   'P 1'
#
loop_
_entity.id
_entity.type
_entity.pdbx_description
1 polymer ?
#
loop_
_entity_poly.entity_id
_entity_poly.type
_entity_poly.pdbx_seq_one_letter_code
_entity_poly.pdbx_strand_id
1 'polypeptide(L)' 'MNTVLHYPHLSVDADGTARLEGTRYKVIHLAGEHFHYGWSAEEILRQHPDLRPEQV' A
#
# COMPACT_ATOMS: atom_id res chain seq x y z
N MET A 1 13.09 -19.21 0.88
CA MET A 1 12.98 -18.64 -0.48
C MET A 1 12.23 -17.33 -0.34
N ASN A 2 12.91 -16.19 -0.49
CA ASN A 2 12.30 -14.87 -0.36
C ASN A 2 11.82 -14.43 -1.74
N THR A 3 10.55 -14.66 -2.06
CA THR A 3 9.93 -14.18 -3.31
C THR A 3 9.98 -12.65 -3.29
N VAL A 4 10.95 -12.07 -3.99
CA VAL A 4 11.02 -10.63 -4.23
C VAL A 4 9.84 -10.32 -5.15
N LEU A 5 8.70 -10.01 -4.56
CA LEU A 5 7.51 -9.60 -5.28
C LEU A 5 7.82 -8.24 -5.91
N HIS A 6 8.12 -8.28 -7.21
CA HIS A 6 8.41 -7.09 -7.99
C HIS A 6 7.07 -6.45 -8.33
N TYR A 7 6.53 -5.68 -7.39
CA TYR A 7 5.33 -4.89 -7.61
C TYR A 7 5.72 -3.65 -8.40
N PRO A 8 5.29 -3.50 -9.67
CA PRO A 8 5.70 -2.38 -10.51
C PRO A 8 5.28 -1.03 -9.90
N HIS A 9 4.23 -1.01 -9.08
CA HIS A 9 3.67 0.20 -8.46
C HIS A 9 4.16 0.43 -7.02
N LEU A 10 5.20 -0.27 -6.58
CA LEU A 10 5.65 -0.23 -5.19
C LEU A 10 7.15 0.04 -5.18
N SER A 11 7.50 1.25 -4.73
CA SER A 11 8.88 1.69 -4.61
C SER A 11 9.29 1.62 -3.14
N VAL A 12 10.40 0.94 -2.86
CA VAL A 12 10.97 0.90 -1.52
C VAL A 12 12.05 1.97 -1.43
N ASP A 13 11.87 2.93 -0.52
CA ASP A 13 12.89 3.96 -0.24
C ASP A 13 14.15 3.33 0.39
N ALA A 14 15.26 4.08 0.39
CA ALA A 14 16.51 3.68 1.04
C ALA A 14 16.36 3.37 2.55
N ASP A 15 15.37 3.97 3.20
CA ASP A 15 14.99 3.70 4.59
C ASP A 15 14.19 2.39 4.78
N GLY A 16 14.00 1.59 3.72
CA GLY A 16 13.20 0.36 3.75
C GLY A 16 11.68 0.63 3.80
N THR A 17 11.25 1.87 3.57
CA THR A 17 9.84 2.23 3.55
C THR A 17 9.24 1.91 2.19
N ALA A 18 8.28 0.99 2.17
CA ALA A 18 7.47 0.70 1.00
C ALA A 18 6.46 1.84 0.73
N ARG A 19 6.55 2.46 -0.44
CA ARG A 19 5.66 3.50 -0.95
C ARG A 19 4.96 3.04 -2.21
N LEU A 20 3.74 3.54 -2.39
CA LEU A 20 2.99 3.33 -3.62
C LEU A 20 3.40 4.37 -4.64
N GLU A 21 3.99 3.91 -5.73
CA GLU A 21 4.43 4.73 -6.86
C GLU A 21 3.24 5.51 -7.44
N GLY A 22 3.48 6.78 -7.76
CA GLY A 22 2.43 7.69 -8.25
C GLY A 22 1.52 8.23 -7.14
N THR A 23 1.77 7.90 -5.87
CA THR A 23 0.97 8.41 -4.75
C THR A 23 1.85 8.87 -3.60
N ARG A 24 1.23 9.57 -2.66
CA ARG A 24 1.86 10.00 -1.39
C ARG A 24 1.70 8.96 -0.27
N TYR A 25 1.03 7.83 -0.54
CA TYR A 25 0.71 6.83 0.46
C TYR A 25 1.86 5.84 0.66
N LYS A 26 2.08 5.47 1.93
CA LYS A 26 3.01 4.42 2.32
C LYS A 26 2.23 3.15 2.58
N VAL A 27 2.79 1.99 2.27
CA VAL A 27 2.17 0.69 2.55
C VAL A 27 1.86 0.53 4.04
N ILE A 28 2.73 1.07 4.92
CA ILE A 28 2.49 1.07 6.36
C ILE A 28 1.25 1.87 6.79
N HIS A 29 0.83 2.89 6.03
CA HIS A 29 -0.41 3.59 6.34
C HIS A 29 -1.61 2.68 6.08
N LEU A 30 -1.67 2.04 4.91
CA LEU A 30 -2.75 1.11 4.57
C LEU A 30 -2.79 -0.08 5.53
N ALA A 31 -1.63 -0.65 5.86
CA ALA A 31 -1.52 -1.71 6.86
C ALA A 31 -1.99 -1.24 8.25
N GLY A 32 -1.69 0.01 8.61
CA GLY A 32 -2.17 0.64 9.83
C GLY A 32 -3.68 0.82 9.84
N GLU A 33 -4.28 1.27 8.75
CA GLU A 33 -5.73 1.46 8.62
C GLU A 33 -6.48 0.14 8.64
N HIS A 34 -5.98 -0.87 7.93
CA HIS A 34 -6.47 -2.24 8.03
C HIS A 34 -6.39 -2.76 9.47
N PHE A 35 -5.28 -2.52 10.17
CA PHE A 35 -5.08 -3.01 11.54
C PHE A 35 -5.94 -2.26 12.58
N HIS A 36 -6.08 -0.94 12.45
CA HIS A 36 -6.82 -0.12 13.42
C HIS A 36 -8.33 -0.21 13.22
N TYR A 37 -8.78 -0.13 11.98
CA TYR A 37 -10.21 -0.07 11.67
C TYR A 37 -10.78 -1.42 11.21
N GLY A 38 -9.94 -2.42 10.99
CA GLY A 38 -10.37 -3.70 10.43
C GLY A 38 -10.84 -3.58 8.98
N TRP A 39 -10.45 -2.50 8.28
CA TRP A 39 -10.90 -2.25 6.92
C TRP A 39 -10.26 -3.21 5.94
N SER A 40 -11.08 -3.86 5.12
CA SER A 40 -10.60 -4.64 3.99
C SER A 40 -9.99 -3.73 2.92
N ALA A 41 -9.17 -4.31 2.03
CA ALA A 41 -8.54 -3.57 0.93
C ALA A 41 -9.54 -2.76 0.09
N GLU A 42 -10.73 -3.33 -0.17
CA GLU A 42 -11.82 -2.64 -0.88
C GLU A 42 -12.34 -1.40 -0.15
N GLU A 43 -12.39 -1.45 1.19
CA GLU A 43 -12.87 -0.33 1.99
C GLU A 43 -11.82 0.78 2.07
N ILE A 44 -10.54 0.40 2.14
CA ILE A 44 -9.41 1.33 2.01
C ILE A 44 -9.44 2.01 0.64
N LEU A 45 -9.69 1.27 -0.45
CA LEU A 45 -9.87 1.84 -1.80
C LEU A 45 -11.08 2.78 -1.88
N ARG A 46 -12.17 2.46 -1.17
CA ARG A 46 -13.35 3.32 -1.10
C ARG A 46 -13.06 4.63 -0.37
N GLN A 47 -12.22 4.61 0.66
CA GLN A 47 -11.79 5.82 1.39
C GLN A 47 -10.71 6.61 0.63
N HIS A 48 -9.90 5.92 -0.18
CA HIS A 48 -8.83 6.50 -0.97
C HIS A 48 -9.09 6.29 -2.47
N PRO A 49 -9.97 7.10 -3.10
CA PRO A 49 -10.30 6.96 -4.52
C PRO A 49 -9.10 7.25 -5.45
N ASP A 50 -8.03 7.87 -4.93
CA ASP A 50 -6.75 8.03 -5.63
C ASP A 50 -5.92 6.74 -5.71
N LEU A 51 -6.27 5.71 -4.92
CA LEU A 51 -5.60 4.41 -4.93
C LEU A 51 -6.27 3.48 -5.93
N ARG A 52 -5.44 2.72 -6.64
CA ARG A 52 -5.89 1.65 -7.54
C ARG A 52 -5.96 0.32 -6.79
N PRO A 53 -6.82 -0.62 -7.21
CA PRO A 53 -6.89 -1.96 -6.61
C PRO A 53 -5.56 -2.71 -6.59
N GLU A 54 -4.71 -2.43 -7.57
CA GLU A 54 -3.37 -3.03 -7.70
C GLU A 54 -2.35 -2.47 -6.70
N GLN A 55 -2.73 -1.44 -5.93
CA GLN A 55 -1.89 -0.75 -4.96
C GLN A 55 -2.26 -1.08 -3.50
N VAL A 56 -3.29 -1.91 -3.26
CA VAL A 56 -3.77 -2.26 -1.91
C VAL A 56 -3.72 -3.77 -1.69
#